data_AF-A0A7J8N444-F1
#
_entry.id   AF-A0A7J8N444-F1
#
_cell.length_a   1.000
_cell.length_b   1.000
_cell.length_c   1.000
_cell.angle_alpha   90.00
_cell.angle_beta   90.00
_cell.angle_gamma   90.00
#
_symmetry.space_group_name_H-M   'P 1'
#
loop_
_entity.id
_entity.type
_entity.pdbx_description
1 polymer ?
#
loop_
_entity_poly.entity_id
_entity_poly.type
_entity_poly.pdbx_seq_one_letter_code
_entity_poly.pdbx_strand_id
1 'polypeptide(L)'
;MARKAAETAFQSIGLGYDLTVDLKLKFCKKASNLITIADHDRVRDVAVPGGVLVRNVPKYIKCDKGERMRFASDVLSFQQMSEQFNQEMSLSGKIPSGHFNVAFEFTTGWQKDAANTKTLAFDGVFITLYNVALEKSQVMLCDHVKQAVPSSWDPPALAKFIETYGTHIIVGVKMGGKDVVYMKQMHSSGLQPIELQQKLKELANKMLLEETQHKTNYDKLNKSEKIFKEHGLASMDMFQTSSYSEVEFQDIKFMCKRKGGKLNSNLSHSEWCQTVQSEPDVISMSFIPITSLLSGVNGSGYLTHAINLYLRYKPSIDELHQFLEFQLPKQWAPVFGELALGPQKKQQNSASLQFSFMGPKLYVNTT
;
A
#
# COMPACT_ATOMS: atom_id res chain seq x y z
N MET A 1 -7.88 22.47 5.82
CA MET A 1 -7.62 21.13 5.26
C MET A 1 -8.35 20.02 6.02
N ALA A 2 -8.34 20.04 7.36
CA ALA A 2 -9.05 19.06 8.21
C ALA A 2 -10.50 18.74 7.80
N ARG A 3 -11.35 19.74 7.48
CA ARG A 3 -12.73 19.50 7.02
C ARG A 3 -12.81 18.62 5.78
N LYS A 4 -12.08 19.00 4.72
CA LYS A 4 -12.04 18.23 3.47
C LYS A 4 -11.47 16.82 3.68
N ALA A 5 -10.46 16.69 4.54
CA ALA A 5 -9.90 15.39 4.89
C ALA A 5 -10.93 14.49 5.59
N ALA A 6 -11.69 15.05 6.54
CA ALA A 6 -12.78 14.33 7.21
C ALA A 6 -13.88 13.92 6.22
N GLU A 7 -14.41 14.84 5.42
CA GLU A 7 -15.43 14.53 4.41
C GLU A 7 -14.96 13.43 3.45
N THR A 8 -13.71 13.51 2.99
CA THR A 8 -13.12 12.48 2.11
C THR A 8 -12.97 11.14 2.81
N ALA A 9 -12.63 11.13 4.10
CA ALA A 9 -12.53 9.90 4.89
C ALA A 9 -13.89 9.18 5.00
N PHE A 10 -14.96 9.91 5.32
CA PHE A 10 -16.31 9.33 5.37
C PHE A 10 -16.79 8.86 3.99
N GLN A 11 -16.55 9.64 2.94
CA GLN A 11 -16.93 9.29 1.56
C GLN A 11 -16.13 8.11 1.00
N SER A 12 -14.97 7.78 1.58
CA SER A 12 -14.13 6.68 1.11
C SER A 12 -14.66 5.29 1.48
N ILE A 13 -15.49 5.20 2.52
CA ILE A 13 -16.05 3.93 2.97
C ILE A 13 -16.96 3.36 1.88
N GLY A 14 -16.71 2.11 1.49
CA GLY A 14 -17.41 1.42 0.42
C GLY A 14 -16.82 1.63 -0.98
N LEU A 15 -15.82 2.50 -1.13
CA LEU A 15 -15.11 2.65 -2.40
C LEU A 15 -14.09 1.54 -2.62
N GLY A 16 -13.80 1.31 -3.90
CA GLY A 16 -12.74 0.42 -4.33
C GLY A 16 -11.35 0.95 -4.02
N TYR A 17 -10.39 0.05 -3.86
CA TYR A 17 -8.99 0.36 -3.63
C TYR A 17 -8.08 -0.67 -4.28
N ASP A 18 -6.94 -0.21 -4.75
CA ASP A 18 -5.88 -1.05 -5.25
C ASP A 18 -4.84 -1.29 -4.15
N LEU A 19 -4.77 -2.52 -3.64
CA LEU A 19 -3.84 -2.88 -2.57
C LEU A 19 -2.36 -2.86 -3.01
N THR A 20 -2.07 -2.70 -4.31
CA THR A 20 -0.69 -2.59 -4.80
C THR A 20 -0.07 -1.21 -4.57
N VAL A 21 -0.88 -0.18 -4.24
CA VAL A 21 -0.41 1.19 -3.98
C VAL A 21 -0.39 1.54 -2.48
N ASP A 22 0.30 2.62 -2.12
CA ASP A 22 0.34 3.13 -0.74
C ASP A 22 -1.03 3.61 -0.26
N LEU A 23 -1.22 3.76 1.06
CA LEU A 23 -2.46 4.24 1.67
C LEU A 23 -2.60 5.77 1.54
N LYS A 24 -3.38 6.21 0.56
CA LYS A 24 -3.73 7.62 0.36
C LYS A 24 -5.17 7.72 -0.14
N LEU A 25 -5.97 8.60 0.48
CA LEU A 25 -7.38 8.81 0.08
C LEU A 25 -7.53 9.27 -1.37
N LYS A 26 -6.48 9.84 -1.98
CA LYS A 26 -6.49 10.21 -3.40
C LYS A 26 -6.51 9.01 -4.35
N PHE A 27 -6.12 7.82 -3.89
CA PHE A 27 -6.07 6.59 -4.68
C PHE A 27 -7.35 5.76 -4.58
N CYS A 28 -8.35 6.20 -3.81
CA CYS A 28 -9.67 5.57 -3.82
C CYS A 28 -10.26 5.56 -5.24
N LYS A 29 -10.85 4.44 -5.63
CA LYS A 29 -11.57 4.30 -6.90
C LYS A 29 -12.91 5.03 -6.79
N LYS A 30 -13.02 6.18 -7.46
CA LYS A 30 -14.19 7.09 -7.36
C LYS A 30 -15.27 6.84 -8.42
N ALA A 31 -15.18 5.73 -9.16
CA ALA A 31 -16.15 5.42 -10.21
C ALA A 31 -17.57 5.23 -9.65
N SER A 32 -17.69 4.50 -8.52
CA SER A 32 -18.96 4.26 -7.84
C SER A 32 -18.71 3.69 -6.44
N ASN A 33 -19.75 3.73 -5.61
CA ASN A 33 -19.77 2.95 -4.37
C ASN A 33 -19.95 1.45 -4.73
N LEU A 34 -19.14 0.58 -4.13
CA LEU A 34 -19.14 -0.85 -4.46
C LEU A 34 -20.10 -1.67 -3.63
N ILE A 35 -20.56 -1.10 -2.51
CA ILE A 35 -21.37 -1.82 -1.54
C ILE A 35 -22.71 -1.16 -1.27
N THR A 36 -23.70 -2.01 -1.02
CA THR A 36 -25.02 -1.67 -0.49
C THR A 36 -25.17 -2.28 0.90
N ILE A 37 -25.86 -1.57 1.79
CA ILE A 37 -26.11 -1.89 3.19
C ILE A 37 -27.61 -1.64 3.44
N ALA A 38 -28.27 -2.53 4.17
CA ALA A 38 -29.67 -2.34 4.54
C ALA A 38 -29.82 -1.06 5.40
N ASP A 39 -30.89 -0.26 5.19
CA ASP A 39 -31.21 0.97 5.95
C ASP A 39 -30.34 2.21 5.60
N HIS A 40 -29.94 2.36 4.32
CA HIS A 40 -29.16 3.49 3.80
C HIS A 40 -29.76 4.89 4.05
N ASP A 41 -31.08 4.98 4.20
CA ASP A 41 -31.79 6.25 4.28
C ASP A 41 -31.60 6.97 5.63
N ARG A 42 -31.04 6.28 6.62
CA ARG A 42 -30.79 6.86 7.94
C ARG A 42 -29.43 7.51 8.01
N VAL A 43 -29.42 8.83 7.97
CA VAL A 43 -28.22 9.66 8.12
C VAL A 43 -28.19 10.42 9.46
N ARG A 44 -27.00 10.86 9.86
CA ARG A 44 -26.78 11.74 11.01
C ARG A 44 -25.57 12.66 10.77
N ASP A 45 -25.48 13.73 11.53
CA ASP A 45 -24.27 14.54 11.58
C ASP A 45 -23.27 13.96 12.59
N VAL A 46 -21.98 13.97 12.24
CA VAL A 46 -20.90 13.44 13.06
C VAL A 46 -19.86 14.52 13.29
N ALA A 47 -19.60 14.85 14.56
CA ALA A 47 -18.52 15.74 14.94
C ALA A 47 -17.21 14.95 15.07
N VAL A 48 -16.14 15.42 14.43
CA VAL A 48 -14.78 14.87 14.58
C VAL A 48 -13.86 15.89 15.26
N PRO A 49 -12.75 15.44 15.89
CA PRO A 49 -11.79 16.33 16.54
C PRO A 49 -11.34 17.50 15.64
N GLY A 50 -11.18 18.69 16.25
CA GLY A 50 -10.91 19.92 15.51
C GLY A 50 -12.16 20.72 15.12
N GLY A 51 -13.32 20.42 15.69
CA GLY A 51 -14.56 21.19 15.51
C GLY A 51 -15.19 21.01 14.12
N VAL A 52 -14.83 19.95 13.41
CA VAL A 52 -15.37 19.65 12.09
C VAL A 52 -16.65 18.84 12.25
N LEU A 53 -17.75 19.33 11.67
CA LEU A 53 -19.02 18.62 11.57
C LEU A 53 -19.17 18.04 10.16
N VAL A 54 -19.22 16.73 10.04
CA VAL A 54 -19.51 16.02 8.78
C VAL A 54 -20.99 15.70 8.74
N ARG A 55 -21.68 16.21 7.71
CA ARG A 55 -23.13 16.08 7.58
C ARG A 55 -23.54 14.83 6.80
N ASN A 56 -24.77 14.39 7.04
CA ASN A 56 -25.42 13.32 6.28
C ASN A 56 -24.63 12.00 6.25
N VAL A 57 -23.96 11.66 7.35
CA VAL A 57 -23.22 10.40 7.48
C VAL A 57 -24.21 9.25 7.68
N PRO A 58 -24.18 8.21 6.85
CA PRO A 58 -25.02 7.03 7.06
C PRO A 58 -24.78 6.38 8.42
N LYS A 59 -25.85 5.92 9.09
CA LYS A 59 -25.77 5.47 10.48
C LYS A 59 -24.82 4.28 10.71
N TYR A 60 -24.67 3.40 9.72
CA TYR A 60 -23.77 2.25 9.77
C TYR A 60 -22.28 2.63 9.70
N ILE A 61 -21.95 3.87 9.35
CA ILE A 61 -20.57 4.35 9.45
C ILE A 61 -20.38 4.89 10.86
N LYS A 62 -19.56 4.19 11.65
CA LYS A 62 -19.17 4.61 13.00
C LYS A 62 -17.96 5.52 12.93
N CYS A 63 -17.88 6.43 13.90
CA CYS A 63 -16.74 7.29 14.09
C CYS A 63 -16.33 7.21 15.56
N ASP A 64 -15.23 6.52 15.81
CA ASP A 64 -14.69 6.35 17.16
C ASP A 64 -13.59 7.37 17.42
N LYS A 65 -13.43 7.74 18.69
CA LYS A 65 -12.33 8.60 19.13
C LYS A 65 -11.01 7.84 18.92
N GLY A 66 -10.01 8.54 18.41
CA GLY A 66 -8.68 7.97 18.24
C GLY A 66 -7.85 8.01 19.53
N GLU A 67 -6.65 7.47 19.42
CA GLU A 67 -5.66 7.41 20.49
C GLU A 67 -4.27 7.80 19.97
N ARG A 68 -3.39 8.18 20.90
CA ARG A 68 -1.96 8.37 20.65
C ARG A 68 -1.21 7.21 21.28
N MET A 69 -0.43 6.49 20.49
CA MET A 69 0.34 5.34 20.93
C MET A 69 1.73 5.35 20.31
N ARG A 70 2.75 4.93 21.07
CA ARG A 70 4.04 4.53 20.52
C ARG A 70 4.01 3.03 20.34
N PHE A 71 4.42 2.57 19.17
CA PHE A 71 4.46 1.16 18.85
C PHE A 71 5.82 0.82 18.24
N ALA A 72 6.41 -0.26 18.74
CA ALA A 72 7.64 -0.83 18.22
C ALA A 72 7.37 -2.29 17.87
N SER A 73 7.80 -2.70 16.68
CA SER A 73 7.74 -4.10 16.27
C SER A 73 8.90 -4.89 16.84
N ASP A 74 8.74 -6.22 16.84
CA ASP A 74 9.89 -7.12 16.92
C ASP A 74 10.75 -7.02 15.66
N VAL A 75 11.94 -7.63 15.71
CA VAL A 75 12.80 -7.82 14.54
C VAL A 75 12.33 -9.08 13.80
N LEU A 76 11.66 -8.87 12.67
CA LEU A 76 10.95 -9.92 11.94
C LEU A 76 11.58 -10.19 10.59
N SER A 77 11.38 -11.41 10.06
CA SER A 77 11.67 -11.69 8.65
C SER A 77 10.76 -10.88 7.71
N PHE A 78 11.15 -10.78 6.44
CA PHE A 78 10.34 -10.11 5.40
C PHE A 78 8.89 -10.62 5.36
N GLN A 79 8.69 -11.95 5.42
CA GLN A 79 7.36 -12.55 5.34
C GLN A 79 6.50 -12.26 6.57
N GLN A 80 7.08 -12.33 7.77
CA GLN A 80 6.38 -12.04 9.02
C GLN A 80 5.98 -10.56 9.10
N MET A 81 6.87 -9.65 8.70
CA MET A 81 6.55 -8.22 8.68
C MET A 81 5.47 -7.89 7.64
N SER A 82 5.54 -8.50 6.44
CA SER A 82 4.49 -8.38 5.42
C SER A 82 3.13 -8.85 5.94
N GLU A 83 3.10 -9.99 6.64
CA GLU A 83 1.90 -10.52 7.26
C GLU A 83 1.34 -9.60 8.36
N GLN A 84 2.22 -9.04 9.22
CA GLN A 84 1.81 -8.07 10.23
C GLN A 84 1.15 -6.83 9.61
N PHE A 85 1.76 -6.25 8.56
CA PHE A 85 1.19 -5.11 7.84
C PHE A 85 -0.18 -5.43 7.23
N ASN A 86 -0.37 -6.64 6.70
CA ASN A 86 -1.65 -7.06 6.15
C ASN A 86 -2.71 -7.22 7.26
N GLN A 87 -2.35 -7.82 8.39
CA GLN A 87 -3.25 -7.97 9.55
C GLN A 87 -3.72 -6.62 10.10
N GLU A 88 -2.83 -5.61 10.16
CA GLU A 88 -3.18 -4.24 10.55
C GLU A 88 -4.25 -3.62 9.62
N MET A 89 -4.34 -4.08 8.38
CA MET A 89 -5.35 -3.67 7.39
C MET A 89 -6.57 -4.61 7.34
N SER A 90 -6.73 -5.50 8.32
CA SER A 90 -7.77 -6.55 8.37
C SER A 90 -7.70 -7.56 7.23
N LEU A 91 -6.50 -7.80 6.70
CA LEU A 91 -6.24 -8.77 5.64
C LEU A 91 -5.45 -9.96 6.16
N SER A 92 -5.57 -11.09 5.47
CA SER A 92 -4.78 -12.30 5.73
C SER A 92 -3.74 -12.53 4.64
N GLY A 93 -2.76 -13.37 4.95
CA GLY A 93 -1.73 -13.79 4.00
C GLY A 93 -0.48 -12.92 4.00
N LYS A 94 0.50 -13.38 3.22
CA LYS A 94 1.90 -12.91 3.28
C LYS A 94 2.34 -12.08 2.07
N ILE A 95 1.45 -11.89 1.09
CA ILE A 95 1.77 -11.12 -0.11
C ILE A 95 1.96 -9.65 0.30
N PRO A 96 3.11 -9.04 0.02
CA PRO A 96 3.37 -7.65 0.39
C PRO A 96 2.38 -6.69 -0.23
N SER A 97 1.79 -5.82 0.58
CA SER A 97 0.94 -4.72 0.11
C SER A 97 1.77 -3.53 -0.40
N GLY A 98 1.13 -2.64 -1.15
CA GLY A 98 1.75 -1.36 -1.53
C GLY A 98 2.13 -0.51 -0.33
N HIS A 99 1.36 -0.58 0.75
CA HIS A 99 1.69 0.08 2.01
C HIS A 99 3.02 -0.40 2.60
N PHE A 100 3.20 -1.72 2.68
CA PHE A 100 4.44 -2.34 3.15
C PHE A 100 5.63 -1.97 2.24
N ASN A 101 5.43 -2.01 0.92
CA ASN A 101 6.48 -1.65 -0.03
C ASN A 101 6.94 -0.20 0.14
N VAL A 102 6.00 0.73 0.32
CA VAL A 102 6.35 2.14 0.54
C VAL A 102 6.97 2.38 1.92
N ALA A 103 6.57 1.63 2.96
CA ALA A 103 7.18 1.74 4.28
C ALA A 103 8.70 1.43 4.24
N PHE A 104 9.10 0.35 3.56
CA PHE A 104 10.49 -0.13 3.51
C PHE A 104 11.26 0.15 2.19
N GLU A 105 10.65 0.90 1.27
CA GLU A 105 11.22 1.32 -0.03
C GLU A 105 11.57 0.15 -0.94
N PHE A 106 10.65 -0.78 -1.05
CA PHE A 106 10.75 -1.91 -1.97
C PHE A 106 10.18 -1.54 -3.34
N THR A 107 10.98 -1.80 -4.39
CA THR A 107 10.66 -1.43 -5.77
C THR A 107 11.05 -2.52 -6.79
N THR A 108 11.79 -3.56 -6.40
CA THR A 108 12.46 -4.48 -7.34
C THR A 108 11.69 -5.79 -7.61
N GLY A 109 10.46 -5.88 -7.11
CA GLY A 109 9.64 -7.08 -7.15
C GLY A 109 9.86 -7.90 -5.87
N TRP A 110 8.76 -8.31 -5.24
CA TRP A 110 8.81 -8.74 -3.85
C TRP A 110 9.68 -9.98 -3.59
N GLN A 111 9.85 -10.88 -4.57
CA GLN A 111 10.75 -12.03 -4.40
C GLN A 111 12.21 -11.61 -4.29
N LYS A 112 12.63 -10.62 -5.08
CA LYS A 112 14.00 -10.08 -5.04
C LYS A 112 14.22 -9.27 -3.77
N ASP A 113 13.24 -8.42 -3.44
CA ASP A 113 13.25 -7.63 -2.21
C ASP A 113 13.34 -8.54 -0.97
N ALA A 114 12.57 -9.64 -0.94
CA ALA A 114 12.63 -10.64 0.11
C ALA A 114 13.97 -11.38 0.16
N ALA A 115 14.54 -11.76 -0.99
CA ALA A 115 15.81 -12.48 -1.05
C ALA A 115 17.01 -11.64 -0.58
N ASN A 116 16.92 -10.31 -0.67
CA ASN A 116 17.98 -9.39 -0.25
C ASN A 116 17.81 -8.90 1.21
N THR A 117 16.64 -9.11 1.81
CA THR A 117 16.29 -8.60 3.14
C THR A 117 16.37 -9.68 4.20
N LYS A 118 17.24 -9.51 5.18
CA LYS A 118 17.40 -10.42 6.32
C LYS A 118 16.30 -10.21 7.36
N THR A 119 16.19 -8.98 7.87
CA THR A 119 15.18 -8.62 8.88
C THR A 119 14.66 -7.20 8.68
N LEU A 120 13.47 -6.95 9.20
CA LEU A 120 12.77 -5.68 9.20
C LEU A 120 12.29 -5.37 10.62
N ALA A 121 12.26 -4.09 10.98
CA ALA A 121 11.64 -3.61 12.21
C ALA A 121 11.18 -2.16 12.06
N PHE A 122 10.32 -1.68 12.95
CA PHE A 122 9.99 -0.26 13.04
C PHE A 122 9.66 0.17 14.47
N ASP A 123 9.88 1.45 14.77
CA ASP A 123 9.48 2.10 16.03
C ASP A 123 8.96 3.49 15.69
N GLY A 124 7.75 3.82 16.16
CA GLY A 124 7.13 5.08 15.83
C GLY A 124 5.95 5.46 16.70
N VAL A 125 5.56 6.73 16.58
CA VAL A 125 4.39 7.30 17.23
C VAL A 125 3.26 7.42 16.22
N PHE A 126 2.09 6.92 16.60
CA PHE A 126 0.86 6.95 15.83
C PHE A 126 -0.16 7.80 16.60
N ILE A 127 -0.61 8.87 15.99
CA ILE A 127 -1.63 9.79 16.51
C ILE A 127 -2.87 9.57 15.66
N THR A 128 -3.77 8.72 16.14
CA THR A 128 -5.11 8.60 15.57
C THR A 128 -5.98 9.68 16.19
N LEU A 129 -6.54 10.58 15.40
CA LEU A 129 -7.51 11.56 15.88
C LEU A 129 -8.90 10.93 15.96
N TYR A 130 -9.29 10.23 14.91
CA TYR A 130 -10.57 9.52 14.82
C TYR A 130 -10.45 8.34 13.85
N ASN A 131 -11.29 7.34 14.08
CA ASN A 131 -11.42 6.15 13.23
C ASN A 131 -12.81 6.14 12.61
N VAL A 132 -12.90 6.13 11.29
CA VAL A 132 -14.17 5.97 10.57
C VAL A 132 -14.24 4.53 10.09
N ALA A 133 -15.23 3.78 10.54
CA ALA A 133 -15.33 2.37 10.19
C ALA A 133 -16.77 1.96 9.90
N LEU A 134 -16.93 1.03 8.98
CA LEU A 134 -18.18 0.38 8.71
C LEU A 134 -18.53 -0.55 9.88
N GLU A 135 -19.73 -0.40 10.42
CA GLU A 135 -20.26 -1.34 11.42
C GLU A 135 -20.38 -2.74 10.80
N LYS A 136 -19.93 -3.75 11.54
CA LYS A 136 -20.04 -5.17 11.14
C LYS A 136 -21.51 -5.50 10.89
N SER A 137 -21.91 -5.41 9.64
CA SER A 137 -23.25 -5.61 9.12
C SER A 137 -23.14 -6.46 7.85
N GLN A 138 -24.25 -7.03 7.39
CA GLN A 138 -24.26 -7.77 6.13
C GLN A 138 -24.09 -6.80 4.97
N VAL A 139 -22.87 -6.71 4.46
CA VAL A 139 -22.51 -5.90 3.30
C VAL A 139 -22.72 -6.71 2.04
N MET A 140 -23.40 -6.13 1.05
CA MET A 140 -23.62 -6.75 -0.25
C MET A 140 -22.96 -5.92 -1.34
N LEU A 141 -22.39 -6.57 -2.34
CA LEU A 141 -21.86 -5.87 -3.51
C LEU A 141 -23.03 -5.28 -4.32
N CYS A 142 -22.87 -4.06 -4.84
CA CYS A 142 -23.84 -3.44 -5.74
C CYS A 142 -24.02 -4.25 -7.03
N ASP A 143 -25.23 -4.26 -7.59
CA ASP A 143 -25.54 -5.11 -8.74
C ASP A 143 -24.78 -4.72 -10.01
N HIS A 144 -24.48 -3.43 -10.22
CA HIS A 144 -23.66 -2.99 -11.34
C HIS A 144 -22.23 -3.54 -11.29
N VAL A 145 -21.68 -3.75 -10.09
CA VAL A 145 -20.35 -4.35 -9.92
C VAL A 145 -20.41 -5.85 -10.20
N LYS A 146 -21.45 -6.56 -9.74
CA LYS A 146 -21.67 -7.98 -10.05
C LYS A 146 -21.81 -8.21 -11.56
N GLN A 147 -22.57 -7.36 -12.23
CA GLN A 147 -22.79 -7.41 -13.68
C GLN A 147 -21.51 -7.11 -14.49
N ALA A 148 -20.57 -6.37 -13.90
CA ALA A 148 -19.29 -6.06 -14.55
C ALA A 148 -18.27 -7.22 -14.46
N VAL A 149 -18.55 -8.28 -13.70
CA VAL A 149 -17.65 -9.44 -13.60
C VAL A 149 -17.63 -10.22 -14.92
N PRO A 150 -16.47 -10.41 -15.56
CA PRO A 150 -16.38 -11.18 -16.80
C PRO A 150 -16.77 -12.65 -16.57
N SER A 151 -17.59 -13.21 -17.46
CA SER A 151 -18.06 -14.60 -17.38
C SER A 151 -17.05 -15.64 -17.86
N SER A 152 -15.94 -15.20 -18.46
CA SER A 152 -14.86 -16.03 -19.00
C SER A 152 -13.49 -15.39 -18.72
N TRP A 153 -12.40 -16.09 -19.04
CA TRP A 153 -11.07 -15.50 -19.01
C TRP A 153 -10.88 -14.55 -20.20
N ASP A 154 -11.31 -13.30 -20.01
CA ASP A 154 -11.12 -12.18 -20.95
C ASP A 154 -10.10 -11.20 -20.34
N PRO A 155 -8.82 -11.25 -20.75
CA PRO A 155 -7.75 -10.44 -20.14
C PRO A 155 -8.01 -8.93 -20.19
N PRO A 156 -8.44 -8.32 -21.32
CA PRO A 156 -8.88 -6.92 -21.34
C PRO A 156 -10.00 -6.60 -20.34
N ALA A 157 -11.06 -7.41 -20.28
CA ALA A 157 -12.20 -7.15 -19.39
C ALA A 157 -11.80 -7.30 -17.90
N LEU A 158 -10.98 -8.30 -17.57
CA LEU A 158 -10.44 -8.52 -16.23
C LEU A 158 -9.54 -7.36 -15.78
N ALA A 159 -8.63 -6.92 -16.66
CA ALA A 159 -7.76 -5.78 -16.38
C ALA A 159 -8.58 -4.49 -16.16
N LYS A 160 -9.57 -4.24 -17.02
CA LYS A 160 -10.48 -3.10 -16.89
C LYS A 160 -11.30 -3.14 -15.59
N PHE A 161 -11.74 -4.32 -15.15
CA PHE A 161 -12.42 -4.47 -13.87
C PHE A 161 -11.52 -4.04 -12.71
N ILE A 162 -10.28 -4.55 -12.66
CA ILE A 162 -9.30 -4.24 -11.61
C ILE A 162 -8.94 -2.75 -11.64
N GLU A 163 -8.77 -2.17 -12.82
CA GLU A 163 -8.51 -0.74 -12.98
C GLU A 163 -9.68 0.11 -12.45
N THR A 164 -10.91 -0.27 -12.77
CA THR A 164 -12.13 0.50 -12.45
C THR A 164 -12.51 0.40 -10.98
N TYR A 165 -12.55 -0.83 -10.44
CA TYR A 165 -13.08 -1.12 -9.10
C TYR A 165 -11.98 -1.41 -8.07
N GLY A 166 -10.74 -1.61 -8.49
CA GLY A 166 -9.67 -2.03 -7.60
C GLY A 166 -9.73 -3.53 -7.27
N THR A 167 -9.03 -3.90 -6.21
CA THR A 167 -8.95 -5.29 -5.73
C THR A 167 -9.72 -5.48 -4.41
N HIS A 168 -9.83 -4.42 -3.63
CA HIS A 168 -10.41 -4.42 -2.28
C HIS A 168 -11.39 -3.27 -2.09
N ILE A 169 -12.23 -3.38 -1.06
CA ILE A 169 -13.21 -2.36 -0.67
C ILE A 169 -12.77 -1.78 0.66
N ILE A 170 -12.78 -0.44 0.78
CA ILE A 170 -12.46 0.25 2.03
C ILE A 170 -13.62 0.08 3.01
N VAL A 171 -13.35 -0.50 4.18
CA VAL A 171 -14.33 -0.64 5.26
C VAL A 171 -13.97 0.15 6.51
N GLY A 172 -12.78 0.77 6.54
CA GLY A 172 -12.44 1.70 7.60
C GLY A 172 -11.15 2.47 7.33
N VAL A 173 -11.03 3.64 7.94
CA VAL A 173 -9.91 4.56 7.81
C VAL A 173 -9.58 5.20 9.14
N LYS A 174 -8.29 5.23 9.51
CA LYS A 174 -7.77 5.95 10.67
C LYS A 174 -7.13 7.26 10.21
N MET A 175 -7.63 8.37 10.73
CA MET A 175 -7.19 9.71 10.34
C MET A 175 -6.32 10.32 11.44
N GLY A 176 -5.20 10.93 11.07
CA GLY A 176 -4.32 11.63 12.00
C GLY A 176 -2.90 11.79 11.46
N GLY A 177 -1.90 11.36 12.22
CA GLY A 177 -0.50 11.46 11.83
C GLY A 177 0.35 10.33 12.39
N LYS A 178 1.44 9.99 11.70
CA LYS A 178 2.44 9.04 12.20
C LYS A 178 3.85 9.51 11.90
N ASP A 179 4.76 9.23 12.83
CA ASP A 179 6.19 9.54 12.76
C ASP A 179 6.93 8.25 13.12
N VAL A 180 7.50 7.58 12.11
CA VAL A 180 7.97 6.20 12.23
C VAL A 180 9.36 6.05 11.66
N VAL A 181 10.25 5.40 12.41
CA VAL A 181 11.56 4.94 11.94
C VAL A 181 11.43 3.49 11.50
N TYR A 182 11.66 3.24 10.22
CA TYR A 182 11.71 1.91 9.64
C TYR A 182 13.17 1.46 9.53
N MET A 183 13.44 0.19 9.82
CA MET A 183 14.75 -0.43 9.72
C MET A 183 14.69 -1.60 8.74
N LYS A 184 15.66 -1.65 7.82
CA LYS A 184 15.86 -2.76 6.89
C LYS A 184 17.30 -3.27 7.00
N GLN A 185 17.45 -4.52 7.42
CA GLN A 185 18.75 -5.21 7.47
C GLN A 185 18.93 -6.10 6.24
N MET A 186 20.04 -5.95 5.53
CA MET A 186 20.41 -6.82 4.41
C MET A 186 21.11 -8.09 4.89
N HIS A 187 21.13 -9.15 4.06
CA HIS A 187 21.75 -10.44 4.42
C HIS A 187 23.27 -10.38 4.66
N SER A 188 23.97 -9.40 4.10
CA SER A 188 25.39 -9.17 4.33
C SER A 188 25.71 -8.67 5.75
N SER A 189 24.72 -8.11 6.46
CA SER A 189 24.90 -7.60 7.82
C SER A 189 24.98 -8.73 8.86
N GLY A 190 26.05 -8.70 9.68
CA GLY A 190 26.29 -9.65 10.76
C GLY A 190 25.60 -9.33 12.11
N LEU A 191 24.96 -8.16 12.23
CA LEU A 191 24.39 -7.69 13.50
C LEU A 191 23.23 -8.56 14.00
N GLN A 192 23.17 -8.73 15.31
CA GLN A 192 22.19 -9.58 15.98
C GLN A 192 20.87 -8.82 16.24
N PRO A 193 19.71 -9.52 16.31
CA PRO A 193 18.41 -8.88 16.53
C PRO A 193 18.35 -7.93 17.74
N ILE A 194 19.03 -8.27 18.84
CA ILE A 194 19.04 -7.45 20.07
C ILE A 194 19.75 -6.11 19.82
N GLU A 195 20.89 -6.12 19.15
CA GLU A 195 21.65 -4.92 18.81
C GLU A 195 20.85 -4.02 17.85
N LEU A 196 20.16 -4.62 16.88
CA LEU A 196 19.29 -3.92 15.95
C LEU A 196 18.13 -3.23 16.68
N GLN A 197 17.47 -3.94 17.59
CA GLN A 197 16.36 -3.41 18.36
C GLN A 197 16.80 -2.26 19.27
N GLN A 198 17.98 -2.37 19.89
CA GLN A 198 18.57 -1.29 20.68
C GLN A 198 18.87 -0.05 19.83
N LYS A 199 19.55 -0.24 18.68
CA LYS A 199 19.85 0.87 17.75
C LYS A 199 18.59 1.56 17.23
N LEU A 200 17.57 0.78 16.84
CA LEU A 200 16.30 1.33 16.39
C LEU A 200 15.61 2.15 17.50
N LYS A 201 15.59 1.61 18.73
CA LYS A 201 15.01 2.30 19.90
C LYS A 201 15.76 3.59 20.23
N GLU A 202 17.09 3.59 20.17
CA GLU A 202 17.91 4.78 20.39
C GLU A 202 17.63 5.85 19.33
N LEU A 203 17.54 5.47 18.06
CA LEU A 203 17.19 6.38 16.98
C LEU A 203 15.79 6.96 17.13
N ALA A 204 14.80 6.11 17.38
CA ALA A 204 13.43 6.56 17.63
C ALA A 204 13.37 7.48 18.85
N ASN A 205 14.08 7.16 19.94
CA ASN A 205 14.16 8.03 21.12
C ASN A 205 14.75 9.40 20.78
N LYS A 206 15.88 9.47 20.07
CA LYS A 206 16.48 10.73 19.66
C LYS A 206 15.52 11.58 18.83
N MET A 207 14.82 10.97 17.88
CA MET A 207 13.87 11.66 17.01
C MET A 207 12.61 12.14 17.77
N LEU A 208 12.15 11.38 18.77
CA LEU A 208 10.90 11.66 19.51
C LEU A 208 11.11 12.58 20.73
N LEU A 209 12.28 12.55 21.36
CA LEU A 209 12.64 13.27 22.60
C LEU A 209 13.36 14.60 22.33
N GLU A 210 13.24 15.21 21.15
CA GLU A 210 13.71 16.59 20.94
C GLU A 210 12.90 17.60 21.78
N GLU A 211 13.03 17.53 23.10
CA GLU A 211 12.80 18.61 24.04
C GLU A 211 13.89 19.65 23.81
N THR A 212 13.58 20.67 23.00
CA THR A 212 13.96 22.07 23.23
C THR A 212 15.41 22.42 23.66
N GLN A 213 16.42 21.58 23.41
CA GLN A 213 17.81 21.83 23.84
C GLN A 213 18.78 22.23 22.71
N HIS A 214 18.31 22.40 21.48
CA HIS A 214 19.16 22.80 20.35
C HIS A 214 18.81 24.15 19.72
N LYS A 215 18.42 25.14 20.55
CA LYS A 215 18.46 26.56 20.12
C LYS A 215 19.77 27.29 20.47
N THR A 216 20.73 26.63 21.09
CA THR A 216 22.06 27.20 21.37
C THR A 216 23.15 26.15 21.20
N ASN A 217 23.63 25.95 19.98
CA ASN A 217 25.01 25.52 19.69
C ASN A 217 25.28 25.60 18.18
N TYR A 218 25.14 26.80 17.60
CA TYR A 218 25.71 27.09 16.28
C TYR A 218 27.24 27.29 16.33
N ASP A 219 27.86 27.31 17.53
CA ASP A 219 29.27 27.64 17.72
C ASP A 219 30.21 26.46 18.07
N LYS A 220 29.73 25.20 18.06
CA LYS A 220 30.59 24.03 18.33
C LYS A 220 30.93 23.18 17.10
N LEU A 221 30.49 23.60 15.90
CA LEU A 221 30.75 22.86 14.66
C LEU A 221 32.21 22.98 14.15
N ASN A 222 33.00 23.93 14.67
CA ASN A 222 34.36 24.19 14.19
C ASN A 222 35.50 23.59 15.04
N LYS A 223 35.22 22.71 16.01
CA LYS A 223 36.27 22.13 16.87
C LYS A 223 36.36 20.60 16.92
N SER A 224 35.48 19.87 16.24
CA SER A 224 35.54 18.40 16.17
C SER A 224 36.10 17.83 14.86
N GLU A 225 36.51 18.67 13.90
CA GLU A 225 37.19 18.25 12.65
C GLU A 225 38.55 17.54 12.86
N LYS A 226 39.03 17.36 14.10
CA LYS A 226 40.32 16.70 14.40
C LYS A 226 40.27 15.48 15.32
N ILE A 227 39.09 14.90 15.56
CA ILE A 227 38.96 13.54 16.15
C ILE A 227 38.18 12.64 15.18
N PHE A 228 38.42 12.86 13.88
CA PHE A 228 37.90 12.09 12.77
C PHE A 228 38.82 10.88 12.52
N LYS A 229 38.52 9.71 13.13
CA LYS A 229 38.72 8.37 12.49
C LYS A 229 38.48 7.12 13.35
N GLU A 230 38.29 7.15 14.66
CA GLU A 230 38.44 5.90 15.44
C GLU A 230 37.21 5.26 16.08
N HIS A 231 36.04 5.91 16.09
CA HIS A 231 34.82 5.27 16.62
C HIS A 231 33.63 5.53 15.69
N GLY A 232 33.16 4.47 15.01
CA GLY A 232 32.13 4.47 13.95
C GLY A 232 30.69 4.82 14.39
N LEU A 233 30.52 5.78 15.29
CA LEU A 233 29.23 6.33 15.74
C LEU A 233 28.82 7.61 14.97
N ALA A 234 29.71 8.19 14.16
CA ALA A 234 29.53 9.53 13.57
C ALA A 234 28.54 9.61 12.38
N SER A 235 28.05 8.50 11.83
CA SER A 235 27.05 8.55 10.74
C SER A 235 25.61 8.79 11.26
N MET A 236 25.36 8.52 12.55
CA MET A 236 24.02 8.65 13.16
C MET A 236 23.69 10.08 13.64
N ASP A 237 24.63 11.02 13.60
CA ASP A 237 24.39 12.40 14.08
C ASP A 237 23.76 13.31 13.01
N MET A 238 23.46 12.80 11.81
CA MET A 238 22.78 13.53 10.73
C MET A 238 21.29 13.18 10.56
N PHE A 239 20.61 12.70 11.61
CA PHE A 239 19.14 12.65 11.60
C PHE A 239 18.58 14.05 11.81
N GLN A 240 18.40 14.80 10.72
CA GLN A 240 17.61 16.01 10.75
C GLN A 240 16.12 15.66 10.90
N THR A 241 15.40 16.45 11.69
CA THR A 241 13.95 16.35 11.93
C THR A 241 13.12 16.78 10.71
N SER A 242 13.44 16.25 9.54
CA SER A 242 12.71 16.44 8.30
C SER A 242 11.64 15.35 8.14
N SER A 243 10.71 15.55 7.20
CA SER A 243 9.63 14.59 6.94
C SER A 243 10.09 13.26 6.34
N TYR A 244 11.32 13.24 5.84
CA TYR A 244 11.97 12.08 5.26
C TYR A 244 13.49 12.19 5.47
N SER A 245 14.06 11.23 6.19
CA SER A 245 15.51 11.10 6.36
C SER A 245 15.94 9.65 6.27
N GLU A 246 17.13 9.41 5.74
CA GLU A 246 17.67 8.07 5.51
C GLU A 246 19.12 8.00 5.98
N VAL A 247 19.48 6.91 6.68
CA VAL A 247 20.85 6.63 7.08
C VAL A 247 21.15 5.15 6.84
N GLU A 248 22.30 4.88 6.23
CA GLU A 248 22.79 3.53 6.02
C GLU A 248 24.06 3.29 6.87
N PHE A 249 24.11 2.14 7.54
CA PHE A 249 25.21 1.75 8.40
C PHE A 249 25.33 0.22 8.42
N GLN A 250 26.49 -0.32 8.04
CA GLN A 250 26.78 -1.77 8.07
C GLN A 250 25.67 -2.63 7.41
N ASP A 251 25.28 -2.24 6.20
CA ASP A 251 24.21 -2.85 5.41
C ASP A 251 22.84 -2.89 6.12
N ILE A 252 22.61 -1.90 6.98
CA ILE A 252 21.31 -1.61 7.58
C ILE A 252 20.90 -0.21 7.17
N LYS A 253 19.68 -0.11 6.65
CA LYS A 253 19.07 1.15 6.26
C LYS A 253 17.99 1.54 7.26
N PHE A 254 18.08 2.75 7.80
CA PHE A 254 17.07 3.38 8.64
C PHE A 254 16.37 4.48 7.85
N MET A 255 15.05 4.47 7.82
CA MET A 255 14.22 5.42 7.07
C MET A 255 13.20 6.05 8.02
N CYS A 256 13.29 7.36 8.25
CA CYS A 256 12.30 8.09 9.02
C CYS A 256 11.22 8.61 8.08
N LYS A 257 9.96 8.33 8.42
CA LYS A 257 8.81 8.72 7.59
C LYS A 257 7.71 9.34 8.43
N ARG A 258 7.42 10.60 8.11
CA ARG A 258 6.25 11.32 8.63
C ARG A 258 5.10 11.29 7.65
N LYS A 259 3.89 11.16 8.18
CA LYS A 259 2.64 11.24 7.42
C LYS A 259 1.58 11.95 8.26
N GLY A 260 0.83 12.86 7.65
CA GLY A 260 -0.07 13.78 8.35
C GLY A 260 0.68 14.89 9.08
N GLY A 261 -0.01 15.97 9.41
CA GLY A 261 0.60 17.22 9.88
C GLY A 261 1.35 17.98 8.78
N LYS A 262 2.01 19.07 9.15
CA LYS A 262 2.82 19.87 8.23
C LYS A 262 4.15 19.19 7.98
N LEU A 263 4.38 18.79 6.72
CA LEU A 263 5.58 18.07 6.31
C LEU A 263 6.68 18.96 5.69
N ASN A 264 6.34 20.17 5.26
CA ASN A 264 7.25 21.02 4.47
C ASN A 264 8.19 21.88 5.35
N SER A 265 8.21 21.64 6.65
CA SER A 265 8.98 22.39 7.64
C SER A 265 9.77 21.41 8.50
N ASN A 266 11.03 21.73 8.78
CA ASN A 266 11.87 20.99 9.72
C ASN A 266 11.37 21.23 11.16
N LEU A 267 10.25 20.61 11.50
CA LEU A 267 9.62 20.71 12.81
C LEU A 267 10.19 19.64 13.74
N SER A 268 10.41 20.01 15.01
CA SER A 268 10.61 19.00 16.05
C SER A 268 9.40 18.06 16.13
N HIS A 269 9.57 16.87 16.72
CA HIS A 269 8.45 15.94 16.91
C HIS A 269 7.27 16.58 17.66
N SER A 270 7.56 17.39 18.70
CA SER A 270 6.55 18.07 19.50
C SER A 270 5.75 19.12 18.71
N GLU A 271 6.43 19.92 17.90
CA GLU A 271 5.80 20.91 17.02
C GLU A 271 4.98 20.22 15.93
N TRP A 272 5.51 19.17 15.31
CA TRP A 272 4.78 18.38 14.30
C TRP A 272 3.49 17.80 14.89
N CYS A 273 3.53 17.24 16.10
CA CYS A 273 2.36 16.69 16.79
C CYS A 273 1.21 17.70 16.90
N GLN A 274 1.51 18.99 17.16
CA GLN A 274 0.51 20.04 17.25
C GLN A 274 -0.15 20.34 15.89
N THR A 275 0.57 20.12 14.78
CA THR A 275 0.04 20.36 13.43
C THR A 275 -0.90 19.25 12.94
N VAL A 276 -0.82 18.03 13.49
CA VAL A 276 -1.61 16.86 13.08
C VAL A 276 -3.12 17.14 13.14
N GLN A 277 -3.58 17.89 14.15
CA GLN A 277 -5.00 18.23 14.27
C GLN A 277 -5.50 19.13 13.12
N SER A 278 -4.65 20.01 12.60
CA SER A 278 -5.01 20.96 11.54
C SER A 278 -4.92 20.36 10.12
N GLU A 279 -4.00 19.42 9.93
CA GLU A 279 -3.68 18.79 8.64
C GLU A 279 -3.57 17.25 8.76
N PRO A 280 -4.63 16.54 9.19
CA PRO A 280 -4.57 15.08 9.31
C PRO A 280 -4.54 14.40 7.94
N ASP A 281 -3.87 13.23 7.88
CA ASP A 281 -3.86 12.33 6.73
C ASP A 281 -4.27 10.90 7.17
N VAL A 282 -4.56 10.03 6.22
CA VAL A 282 -4.95 8.63 6.48
C VAL A 282 -3.74 7.79 6.90
N ILE A 283 -3.62 7.41 8.17
CA ILE A 283 -2.45 6.68 8.66
C ILE A 283 -2.58 5.16 8.54
N SER A 284 -3.80 4.67 8.43
CA SER A 284 -4.14 3.24 8.26
C SER A 284 -5.52 3.12 7.62
N MET A 285 -5.75 2.03 6.88
CA MET A 285 -7.03 1.66 6.29
C MET A 285 -7.31 0.19 6.57
N SER A 286 -8.58 -0.20 6.58
CA SER A 286 -9.03 -1.59 6.68
C SER A 286 -9.87 -1.96 5.46
N PHE A 287 -9.72 -3.19 5.00
CA PHE A 287 -10.25 -3.63 3.72
C PHE A 287 -10.95 -4.97 3.80
N ILE A 288 -11.83 -5.21 2.82
CA ILE A 288 -12.32 -6.55 2.48
C ILE A 288 -12.02 -6.83 1.00
N PRO A 289 -11.59 -8.05 0.61
CA PRO A 289 -11.39 -8.39 -0.79
C PRO A 289 -12.73 -8.33 -1.55
N ILE A 290 -12.77 -7.71 -2.74
CA ILE A 290 -14.00 -7.67 -3.56
C ILE A 290 -14.49 -9.09 -3.84
N THR A 291 -13.56 -10.02 -4.06
CA THR A 291 -13.82 -11.44 -4.32
C THR A 291 -14.59 -12.14 -3.20
N SER A 292 -14.48 -11.68 -1.95
CA SER A 292 -15.22 -12.24 -0.82
C SER A 292 -16.73 -11.98 -0.89
N LEU A 293 -17.16 -10.99 -1.68
CA LEU A 293 -18.56 -10.61 -1.86
C LEU A 293 -19.17 -11.09 -3.19
N LEU A 294 -18.44 -11.90 -3.96
CA LEU A 294 -18.86 -12.40 -5.28
C LEU A 294 -19.48 -13.81 -5.26
N SER A 295 -19.88 -14.29 -4.07
CA SER A 295 -20.54 -15.60 -3.95
C SER A 295 -21.80 -15.67 -4.84
N GLY A 296 -21.90 -16.72 -5.67
CA GLY A 296 -23.01 -16.92 -6.60
C GLY A 296 -22.93 -16.12 -7.91
N VAL A 297 -21.89 -15.31 -8.14
CA VAL A 297 -21.68 -14.58 -9.39
C VAL A 297 -20.91 -15.45 -10.38
N ASN A 298 -21.46 -15.62 -11.59
CA ASN A 298 -20.79 -16.35 -12.66
C ASN A 298 -19.48 -15.65 -13.07
N GLY A 299 -18.42 -16.41 -13.32
CA GLY A 299 -17.09 -15.88 -13.66
C GLY A 299 -16.26 -15.32 -12.49
N SER A 300 -16.80 -15.33 -11.27
CA SER A 300 -16.08 -14.90 -10.05
C SER A 300 -14.74 -15.63 -9.84
N GLY A 301 -14.63 -16.89 -10.27
CA GLY A 301 -13.38 -17.66 -10.24
C GLY A 301 -12.27 -17.05 -11.11
N TYR A 302 -12.61 -16.61 -12.33
CA TYR A 302 -11.65 -15.95 -13.23
C TYR A 302 -11.15 -14.64 -12.65
N LEU A 303 -12.07 -13.81 -12.14
CA LEU A 303 -11.72 -12.55 -11.50
C LEU A 303 -10.85 -12.75 -10.25
N THR A 304 -11.18 -13.75 -9.42
CA THR A 304 -10.38 -14.10 -8.25
C THR A 304 -8.97 -14.51 -8.64
N HIS A 305 -8.82 -15.33 -9.69
CA HIS A 305 -7.52 -15.74 -10.18
C HIS A 305 -6.72 -14.56 -10.74
N ALA A 306 -7.34 -13.68 -11.55
CA ALA A 306 -6.71 -12.49 -12.09
C ALA A 306 -6.25 -11.52 -11.00
N ILE A 307 -7.08 -11.25 -9.98
CA ILE A 307 -6.70 -10.41 -8.84
C ILE A 307 -5.53 -11.02 -8.06
N ASN A 308 -5.54 -12.33 -7.82
CA ASN A 308 -4.43 -12.99 -7.11
C ASN A 308 -3.12 -12.89 -7.87
N LEU A 309 -3.14 -13.07 -9.20
CA LEU A 309 -1.97 -12.89 -10.04
C LEU A 309 -1.50 -11.42 -10.02
N TYR A 310 -2.43 -10.47 -10.13
CA TYR A 310 -2.14 -9.05 -10.06
C TYR A 310 -1.48 -8.65 -8.73
N LEU A 311 -2.04 -9.06 -7.59
CA LEU A 311 -1.47 -8.77 -6.27
C LEU A 311 -0.12 -9.44 -6.04
N ARG A 312 0.07 -10.65 -6.59
CA ARG A 312 1.32 -11.41 -6.46
C ARG A 312 2.44 -10.85 -7.30
N TYR A 313 2.19 -10.51 -8.56
CA TYR A 313 3.25 -10.11 -9.50
C TYR A 313 3.36 -8.60 -9.69
N LYS A 314 2.29 -7.85 -9.38
CA LYS A 314 2.20 -6.38 -9.49
C LYS A 314 2.72 -5.84 -10.84
N PRO A 315 2.27 -6.39 -11.99
CA PRO A 315 2.56 -5.76 -13.27
C PRO A 315 2.00 -4.32 -13.28
N SER A 316 2.49 -3.48 -14.18
CA SER A 316 1.88 -2.17 -14.39
C SER A 316 0.41 -2.34 -14.80
N ILE A 317 -0.46 -1.40 -14.40
CA ILE A 317 -1.90 -1.53 -14.69
C ILE A 317 -2.18 -1.50 -16.21
N ASP A 318 -1.39 -0.74 -16.97
CA ASP A 318 -1.50 -0.60 -18.42
C ASP A 318 -1.16 -1.93 -19.15
N GLU A 319 -0.21 -2.69 -18.61
CA GLU A 319 0.23 -3.98 -19.17
C GLU A 319 -0.53 -5.18 -18.59
N LEU A 320 -1.44 -4.97 -17.64
CA LEU A 320 -2.13 -6.06 -16.94
C LEU A 320 -2.88 -6.98 -17.90
N HIS A 321 -3.51 -6.44 -18.95
CA HIS A 321 -4.21 -7.25 -19.95
C HIS A 321 -3.25 -8.18 -20.71
N GLN A 322 -2.08 -7.69 -21.13
CA GLN A 322 -1.05 -8.50 -21.78
C GLN A 322 -0.51 -9.54 -20.82
N PHE A 323 -0.23 -9.14 -19.58
CA PHE A 323 0.23 -10.07 -18.55
C PHE A 323 -0.75 -11.22 -18.36
N LEU A 324 -2.05 -10.93 -18.22
CA LEU A 324 -3.13 -11.92 -18.05
C LEU A 324 -3.34 -12.80 -19.29
N GLU A 325 -3.07 -12.30 -20.49
CA GLU A 325 -3.21 -13.06 -21.74
C GLU A 325 -2.33 -14.31 -21.79
N PHE A 326 -1.16 -14.26 -21.17
CA PHE A 326 -0.18 -15.35 -21.18
C PHE A 326 -0.19 -16.21 -19.91
N GLN A 327 -1.20 -16.06 -19.04
CA GLN A 327 -1.29 -16.83 -17.78
C GLN A 327 -1.97 -18.19 -17.93
N LEU A 328 -2.85 -18.34 -18.94
CA LEU A 328 -3.47 -19.62 -19.23
C LEU A 328 -2.65 -20.37 -20.28
N PRO A 329 -2.51 -21.71 -20.15
CA PRO A 329 -1.93 -22.54 -21.20
C PRO A 329 -2.71 -22.34 -22.50
N LYS A 330 -2.09 -21.65 -23.47
CA LYS A 330 -2.61 -21.61 -24.83
C LYS A 330 -2.12 -22.86 -25.55
N GLN A 331 -3.03 -23.55 -26.22
CA GLN A 331 -2.64 -24.63 -27.11
C GLN A 331 -1.97 -24.02 -28.34
N TRP A 332 -0.63 -24.07 -28.38
CA TRP A 332 0.20 -23.46 -29.43
C TRP A 332 0.55 -24.44 -30.56
N ALA A 333 0.14 -25.70 -30.46
CA ALA A 333 0.21 -26.69 -31.51
C ALA A 333 -1.05 -27.59 -31.49
N PRO A 334 -1.51 -28.10 -32.63
CA PRO A 334 -2.55 -29.13 -32.66
C PRO A 334 -2.15 -30.30 -31.76
N VAL A 335 -3.08 -30.84 -30.97
CA VAL A 335 -2.81 -32.05 -30.20
C VAL A 335 -2.55 -33.18 -31.19
N PHE A 336 -1.39 -33.85 -31.07
CA PHE A 336 -1.05 -35.01 -31.90
C PHE A 336 -2.16 -36.06 -31.76
N GLY A 337 -2.90 -36.31 -32.85
CA GLY A 337 -4.05 -37.23 -32.88
C GLY A 337 -5.32 -36.65 -33.51
N GLU A 338 -5.45 -35.33 -33.63
CA GLU A 338 -6.56 -34.66 -34.33
C GLU A 338 -6.23 -34.28 -35.79
N LEU A 339 -5.38 -35.05 -36.46
CA LEU A 339 -5.29 -34.98 -37.92
C LEU A 339 -6.53 -35.68 -38.50
N ALA A 340 -7.65 -34.97 -38.54
CA ALA A 340 -8.73 -35.36 -39.42
C ALA A 340 -8.17 -35.32 -40.86
N LEU A 341 -7.99 -36.48 -41.47
CA LEU A 341 -7.74 -36.67 -42.91
C LEU A 341 -8.97 -36.24 -43.73
N GLY A 342 -9.44 -35.01 -43.50
CA GLY A 342 -10.59 -34.39 -44.14
C GLY A 342 -10.18 -33.11 -44.87
N PRO A 343 -11.03 -32.60 -45.79
CA PRO A 343 -10.70 -31.46 -46.63
C PRO A 343 -10.29 -30.25 -45.77
N GLN A 344 -9.17 -29.62 -46.16
CA GLN A 344 -8.57 -28.50 -45.43
C GLN A 344 -9.64 -27.48 -45.01
N LYS A 345 -9.83 -27.31 -43.69
CA LYS A 345 -10.54 -26.14 -43.18
C LYS A 345 -9.79 -24.91 -43.69
N LYS A 346 -10.53 -23.98 -44.30
CA LYS A 346 -10.04 -22.65 -44.71
C LYS A 346 -9.22 -22.07 -43.56
N GLN A 347 -7.96 -21.72 -43.83
CA GLN A 347 -7.06 -21.08 -42.87
C GLN A 347 -7.82 -19.90 -42.26
N GLN A 348 -8.04 -19.89 -40.95
CA GLN A 348 -8.65 -18.73 -40.31
C GLN A 348 -7.68 -17.56 -40.47
N ASN A 349 -8.18 -16.44 -41.00
CA ASN A 349 -7.41 -15.21 -41.17
C ASN A 349 -6.89 -14.77 -39.80
N SER A 350 -5.64 -15.11 -39.50
CA SER A 350 -4.92 -14.66 -38.32
C SER A 350 -3.88 -13.66 -38.75
N ALA A 351 -3.76 -12.58 -37.97
CA ALA A 351 -2.75 -11.58 -38.22
C ALA A 351 -1.36 -12.23 -38.16
N SER A 352 -0.56 -12.07 -39.22
CA SER A 352 0.79 -12.62 -39.31
C SER A 352 1.81 -11.50 -39.35
N LEU A 353 2.89 -11.68 -38.60
CA LEU A 353 4.04 -10.78 -38.55
C LEU A 353 5.18 -11.42 -39.33
N GLN A 354 5.57 -10.80 -40.43
CA GLN A 354 6.76 -11.16 -41.18
C GLN A 354 7.87 -10.20 -40.82
N PHE A 355 8.97 -10.73 -40.28
CA PHE A 355 10.19 -9.98 -40.06
C PHE A 355 11.38 -10.75 -40.63
N SER A 356 12.39 -10.01 -41.08
CA SER A 356 13.68 -10.55 -41.44
C SER A 356 14.65 -10.31 -40.30
N PHE A 357 15.40 -11.33 -39.88
CA PHE A 357 16.33 -11.26 -38.75
C PHE A 357 17.42 -10.17 -38.89
N MET A 358 17.67 -9.70 -40.11
CA MET A 358 18.66 -8.66 -40.44
C MET A 358 18.02 -7.47 -41.20
N GLY A 359 16.69 -7.41 -41.28
CA GLY A 359 15.97 -6.38 -42.03
C GLY A 359 15.36 -5.31 -41.12
N PRO A 360 15.41 -4.02 -41.50
CA PRO A 360 14.86 -2.93 -40.67
C PRO A 360 13.33 -2.80 -40.76
N LYS A 361 12.65 -3.70 -41.46
CA LYS A 361 11.22 -3.59 -41.77
C LYS A 361 10.44 -4.75 -41.16
N LEU A 362 9.40 -4.39 -40.40
CA LEU A 362 8.40 -5.29 -39.85
C LEU A 362 7.14 -5.19 -40.71
N TYR A 363 6.70 -6.30 -41.29
CA TYR A 363 5.47 -6.35 -42.08
C TYR A 363 4.38 -7.02 -41.24
N VAL A 364 3.32 -6.29 -40.96
CA VAL A 364 2.13 -6.79 -40.25
C VAL A 364 1.03 -7.01 -41.27
N ASN A 365 0.63 -8.25 -41.47
CA ASN A 365 -0.51 -8.60 -42.30
C ASN A 365 -1.69 -8.93 -41.38
N THR A 366 -2.70 -8.06 -41.36
CA THR A 366 -3.89 -8.20 -40.50
C THR A 366 -5.12 -8.75 -41.23
N THR A 367 -4.96 -9.22 -42.47
CA THR A 367 -6.06 -9.65 -43.34
C THR A 367 -6.44 -11.11 -43.20
#